data_AF-A0A2V2UXR0-F1
#
_entry.id   AF-A0A2V2UXR0-F1
#
_cell.length_a   1.000
_cell.length_b   1.000
_cell.length_c   1.000
_cell.angle_alpha   90.00
_cell.angle_beta   90.00
_cell.angle_gamma   90.00
#
_symmetry.space_group_name_H-M   'P 1'
#
loop_
_entity.id
_entity.type
_entity.pdbx_description
1 polymer ?
#
loop_
_entity_poly.entity_id
_entity_poly.type
_entity_poly.pdbx_seq_one_letter_code
_entity_poly.pdbx_strand_id
1 'polypeptide(L)'
;MYVLKGYYESVYNARWHHVVEVPGGEGMRMEVKEGKPPQPWTYRAVGYTLEKDDGVEQSGAERLRLMVLTSDKEWAYSWGWFKPIRDCYVNCEVERVWRIVKGDLTKWFSSHGRTDFEPRQRVLIGTPGIGKSMNAGSYLLYQLLQYDAEKLPVVLYVIGSKSFLLDKTSRTVTQYPTDEMSRSVISSLWQRGMKGYIIYDVAMKGTPPATTFAPPQWGMIVLTTPNENNFEGWRKHKGAAPIIINCPDRTDVKAMCFWEEHNGQVEEEEEKQAREQAKYWETVEERMDKVGPIPRCIFNESEYGIRLTAIGKAVKDINASNATDYMGVGRSKIWIDEYVSHTIVKFVRVQGVSGIEVGCNAPVSRSAMATITYHLTHMTPPVDVFNLLLHNSGCFLWVVFEYAGTAAFMNPHAVDIIQRKLTELQPEGRSRSRFSVLSDNPRGHPTRSQTLKKLSDNPARMNLECGVLYLPAVRNFPLVDALFFMQSPRKTLFGLQTTTAGGHHTQTSTVRLFKERVASYFNGWEEFARDMTWEIIYVQHADSTPIIDWQRCDDSANLTEAENREIAAFWGEKVHQYQVTVTAEM
;
A
#
# COMPACT_ATOMS: atom_id res chain seq x y z
N MET A 1 -18.13 -20.20 31.06
CA MET A 1 -17.82 -21.00 29.86
C MET A 1 -19.11 -21.21 29.10
N TYR A 2 -19.14 -20.99 27.78
CA TYR A 2 -20.35 -21.14 26.96
C TYR A 2 -20.06 -22.00 25.74
N VAL A 3 -20.91 -22.97 25.43
CA VAL A 3 -20.80 -23.77 24.20
C VAL A 3 -21.60 -23.09 23.09
N LEU A 4 -20.94 -22.76 21.98
CA LEU A 4 -21.52 -22.05 20.85
C LEU A 4 -22.01 -23.07 19.81
N LYS A 5 -23.31 -23.39 19.84
CA LYS A 5 -23.93 -24.41 18.98
C LYS A 5 -23.93 -23.99 17.51
N GLY A 6 -23.43 -24.86 16.63
CA GLY A 6 -23.43 -24.69 15.17
C GLY A 6 -22.30 -23.80 14.62
N TYR A 7 -21.50 -23.17 15.48
CA TYR A 7 -20.40 -22.30 15.06
C TYR A 7 -19.23 -23.07 14.44
N TYR A 8 -18.93 -24.28 14.95
CA TYR A 8 -17.91 -25.16 14.37
C TYR A 8 -18.26 -25.49 12.91
N GLU A 9 -19.46 -26.02 12.69
CA GLU A 9 -19.94 -26.43 11.36
C GLU A 9 -20.05 -25.24 10.41
N SER A 10 -20.42 -24.06 10.91
CA SER A 10 -20.48 -22.85 10.08
C SER A 10 -19.11 -22.43 9.54
N VAL A 11 -18.07 -22.47 10.39
CA VAL A 11 -16.71 -22.15 9.94
C VAL A 11 -16.17 -23.28 9.06
N TYR A 12 -16.34 -24.54 9.48
CA TYR A 12 -15.83 -25.70 8.75
C TYR A 12 -16.42 -25.79 7.33
N ASN A 13 -17.73 -25.54 7.19
CA ASN A 13 -18.45 -25.61 5.91
C ASN A 13 -18.58 -24.23 5.22
N ALA A 14 -17.73 -23.26 5.56
CA ALA A 14 -17.78 -21.94 4.95
C ALA A 14 -17.71 -22.03 3.41
N ARG A 15 -18.61 -21.29 2.75
CA ARG A 15 -18.78 -21.30 1.28
C ARG A 15 -17.68 -20.49 0.62
N TRP A 16 -17.23 -20.96 -0.54
CA TRP A 16 -16.17 -20.32 -1.30
C TRP A 16 -16.73 -19.53 -2.47
N HIS A 17 -16.19 -18.35 -2.68
CA HIS A 17 -16.30 -17.59 -3.91
C HIS A 17 -14.93 -17.02 -4.25
N HIS A 18 -14.75 -16.59 -5.50
CA HIS A 18 -13.55 -15.87 -5.90
C HIS A 18 -13.87 -14.81 -6.95
N VAL A 19 -13.11 -13.72 -6.91
CA VAL A 19 -13.17 -12.62 -7.87
C VAL A 19 -11.96 -12.70 -8.78
N VAL A 20 -12.22 -12.74 -10.09
CA VAL A 20 -11.20 -12.72 -11.13
C VAL A 20 -11.29 -11.44 -11.95
N GLU A 21 -10.15 -10.97 -12.44
CA GLU A 21 -10.07 -9.92 -13.43
C GLU A 21 -9.87 -10.55 -14.82
N VAL A 22 -10.75 -10.22 -15.77
CA VAL A 22 -10.79 -10.76 -17.13
C VAL A 22 -10.57 -9.66 -18.17
N PRO A 23 -9.93 -9.94 -19.31
CA PRO A 23 -9.82 -8.98 -20.42
C PRO A 23 -11.19 -8.75 -21.08
N GLY A 24 -11.58 -7.50 -21.29
CA GLY A 24 -12.82 -7.11 -21.98
C GLY A 24 -12.58 -6.03 -23.05
N GLY A 25 -13.59 -5.81 -23.90
CA GLY A 25 -13.51 -4.91 -25.07
C GLY A 25 -13.23 -3.42 -24.76
N GLU A 26 -13.52 -2.96 -23.54
CA GLU A 26 -13.25 -1.60 -23.05
C GLU A 26 -12.22 -1.56 -21.91
N GLY A 27 -11.59 -2.68 -21.56
CA GLY A 27 -10.63 -2.80 -20.45
C GLY A 27 -10.81 -4.05 -19.61
N MET A 28 -10.18 -4.09 -18.42
CA MET A 28 -10.27 -5.22 -17.50
C MET A 28 -11.58 -5.20 -16.69
N ARG A 29 -12.37 -6.27 -16.76
CA ARG A 29 -13.64 -6.47 -16.02
C ARG A 29 -13.42 -7.40 -14.82
N MET A 30 -14.18 -7.22 -13.74
CA MET A 30 -14.21 -8.15 -12.61
C MET A 30 -15.38 -9.12 -12.77
N GLU A 31 -15.17 -10.39 -12.41
CA GLU A 31 -16.20 -11.42 -12.39
C GLU A 31 -16.15 -12.21 -11.08
N VAL A 32 -17.32 -12.57 -10.56
CA VAL A 32 -17.46 -13.41 -9.38
C VAL A 32 -17.76 -14.83 -9.83
N LYS A 33 -17.06 -15.79 -9.24
CA LYS A 33 -17.22 -17.22 -9.51
C LYS A 33 -17.45 -17.96 -8.20
N GLU A 34 -18.39 -18.90 -8.22
CA GLU A 34 -18.65 -19.78 -7.08
C GLU A 34 -17.54 -20.82 -6.95
N GLY A 35 -17.23 -21.20 -5.71
CA GLY A 35 -16.25 -22.23 -5.39
C GLY A 35 -14.83 -21.70 -5.23
N LYS A 36 -13.92 -22.63 -4.96
CA LYS A 36 -12.48 -22.36 -4.87
C LYS A 36 -11.93 -22.06 -6.26
N PRO A 37 -10.99 -21.11 -6.41
CA PRO A 37 -10.35 -20.88 -7.70
C PRO A 37 -9.58 -22.14 -8.15
N PRO A 38 -9.58 -22.45 -9.46
CA PRO A 38 -8.89 -23.63 -9.99
C PRO A 38 -7.37 -23.54 -9.81
N GLN A 39 -6.83 -22.32 -9.86
CA GLN A 39 -5.41 -22.04 -9.62
C GLN A 39 -5.29 -20.94 -8.55
N PRO A 40 -4.68 -21.23 -7.39
CA PRO A 40 -4.36 -20.21 -6.40
C PRO A 40 -3.15 -19.37 -6.87
N TRP A 41 -2.84 -18.30 -6.14
CA TRP A 41 -1.63 -17.53 -6.41
C TRP A 41 -0.37 -18.41 -6.38
N THR A 42 0.50 -18.17 -7.35
CA THR A 42 1.85 -18.73 -7.42
C THR A 42 2.77 -17.91 -6.54
N TYR A 43 3.72 -18.60 -5.90
CA TYR A 43 4.76 -17.92 -5.13
C TYR A 43 6.10 -18.57 -5.39
N ARG A 44 7.12 -17.74 -5.51
CA ARG A 44 8.52 -18.14 -5.59
C ARG A 44 9.21 -17.91 -4.25
N ALA A 45 10.16 -18.79 -3.92
CA ALA A 45 11.00 -18.60 -2.74
C ALA A 45 12.12 -17.61 -3.08
N VAL A 46 12.27 -16.57 -2.24
CA VAL A 46 13.37 -15.60 -2.37
C VAL A 46 14.12 -15.51 -1.05
N GLY A 47 15.20 -16.27 -0.92
CA GLY A 47 15.84 -16.48 0.39
C GLY A 47 14.94 -17.30 1.33
N TYR A 48 14.59 -16.72 2.49
CA TYR A 48 13.72 -17.36 3.49
C TYR A 48 12.24 -16.95 3.37
N THR A 49 11.88 -16.26 2.29
CA THR A 49 10.60 -15.57 2.14
C THR A 49 9.82 -16.13 0.94
N LEU A 50 8.54 -15.77 0.85
CA LEU A 50 7.69 -16.09 -0.29
C LEU A 50 7.26 -14.80 -0.97
N GLU A 51 7.47 -14.72 -2.28
CA GLU A 51 6.97 -13.62 -3.09
C GLU A 51 5.95 -14.12 -4.09
N LYS A 52 4.91 -13.32 -4.34
CA LYS A 52 3.96 -13.60 -5.42
C LYS A 52 4.74 -13.65 -6.74
N ASP A 53 4.55 -14.73 -7.50
CA ASP A 53 5.27 -14.94 -8.75
C ASP A 53 4.46 -14.42 -9.93
N ASP A 54 4.61 -13.12 -10.20
CA ASP A 54 3.88 -12.38 -11.23
C ASP A 54 4.54 -12.49 -12.62
N GLY A 55 5.71 -13.13 -12.72
CA GLY A 55 6.55 -13.15 -13.92
C GLY A 55 6.14 -14.14 -15.02
N VAL A 56 5.14 -14.99 -14.75
CA VAL A 56 4.70 -16.08 -15.65
C VAL A 56 3.31 -15.80 -16.26
N GLU A 57 2.72 -14.63 -16.01
CA GLU A 57 1.35 -14.33 -16.44
C GLU A 57 1.28 -13.95 -17.93
N GLN A 58 0.68 -14.82 -18.73
CA GLN A 58 0.38 -14.54 -20.14
C GLN A 58 -0.63 -13.39 -20.26
N SER A 59 -0.39 -12.47 -21.20
CA SER A 59 -1.36 -11.44 -21.57
C SER A 59 -2.66 -12.11 -22.03
N GLY A 60 -3.78 -11.77 -21.39
CA GLY A 60 -5.11 -12.31 -21.71
C GLY A 60 -5.66 -13.40 -20.77
N ALA A 61 -4.90 -13.85 -19.76
CA ALA A 61 -5.39 -14.83 -18.80
C ALA A 61 -6.26 -14.18 -17.68
N GLU A 62 -7.24 -14.92 -17.17
CA GLU A 62 -8.02 -14.52 -16.00
C GLU A 62 -7.10 -14.42 -14.76
N ARG A 63 -7.22 -13.34 -14.00
CA ARG A 63 -6.35 -13.07 -12.85
C ARG A 63 -7.13 -13.14 -11.54
N LEU A 64 -6.77 -14.08 -10.68
CA LEU A 64 -7.34 -14.16 -9.33
C LEU A 64 -6.96 -12.89 -8.51
N ARG A 65 -7.98 -12.15 -8.06
CA ARG A 65 -7.82 -10.93 -7.25
C ARG A 65 -8.25 -11.11 -5.80
N LEU A 66 -9.28 -11.90 -5.55
CA LEU A 66 -9.80 -12.11 -4.20
C LEU A 66 -10.42 -13.50 -4.07
N MET A 67 -10.21 -14.18 -2.95
CA MET A 67 -11.07 -15.29 -2.52
C MET A 67 -11.93 -14.81 -1.35
N VAL A 68 -13.15 -15.30 -1.28
CA VAL A 68 -14.10 -14.98 -0.20
C VAL A 68 -14.61 -16.27 0.43
N LEU A 69 -14.53 -16.32 1.75
CA LEU A 69 -15.09 -17.37 2.57
C LEU A 69 -16.29 -16.82 3.36
N THR A 70 -17.46 -17.39 3.15
CA THR A 70 -18.70 -16.94 3.78
C THR A 70 -19.17 -17.95 4.84
N SER A 71 -19.30 -17.49 6.09
CA SER A 71 -19.79 -18.27 7.24
C SER A 71 -21.18 -17.79 7.67
N ASP A 72 -22.14 -18.70 7.78
CA ASP A 72 -23.54 -18.38 8.11
C ASP A 72 -23.71 -17.87 9.57
N LYS A 73 -22.83 -18.31 10.47
CA LYS A 73 -22.70 -17.88 11.87
C LYS A 73 -21.54 -16.89 12.07
N GLU A 74 -21.16 -16.18 11.00
CA GLU A 74 -20.09 -15.18 11.02
C GLU A 74 -18.72 -15.77 11.39
N TRP A 75 -17.71 -14.91 11.52
CA TRP A 75 -16.36 -15.29 11.91
C TRP A 75 -16.08 -15.04 13.40
N ALA A 76 -15.09 -15.73 13.94
CA ALA A 76 -14.69 -15.63 15.36
C ALA A 76 -14.49 -14.19 15.83
N TYR A 77 -13.98 -13.32 14.95
CA TYR A 77 -13.85 -11.89 15.19
C TYR A 77 -15.18 -11.22 15.59
N SER A 78 -16.32 -11.61 15.02
CA SER A 78 -17.64 -11.04 15.30
C SER A 78 -18.35 -11.64 16.52
N TRP A 79 -17.96 -12.83 17.02
CA TRP A 79 -18.59 -13.49 18.18
C TRP A 79 -18.37 -12.75 19.52
N GLY A 80 -17.53 -11.71 19.50
CA GLY A 80 -17.16 -10.88 20.63
C GLY A 80 -18.20 -9.82 20.93
N TRP A 81 -18.32 -8.79 20.07
CA TRP A 81 -19.12 -7.56 20.22
C TRP A 81 -19.16 -6.70 18.93
N PHE A 82 -18.66 -7.22 17.79
CA PHE A 82 -18.47 -6.42 16.57
C PHE A 82 -19.65 -6.58 15.60
N LYS A 83 -19.70 -5.74 14.56
CA LYS A 83 -20.67 -5.92 13.47
C LYS A 83 -20.60 -7.37 12.94
N PRO A 84 -21.76 -7.95 12.58
CA PRO A 84 -21.79 -9.29 12.02
C PRO A 84 -21.01 -9.32 10.71
N ILE A 85 -19.95 -10.13 10.67
CA ILE A 85 -19.08 -10.27 9.49
C ILE A 85 -19.19 -11.70 9.02
N ARG A 86 -19.84 -11.89 7.88
CA ARG A 86 -20.01 -13.20 7.25
C ARG A 86 -18.90 -13.53 6.27
N ASP A 87 -18.34 -12.51 5.62
CA ASP A 87 -17.34 -12.68 4.58
C ASP A 87 -15.92 -12.45 5.11
N CYS A 88 -15.04 -13.39 4.83
CA CYS A 88 -13.60 -13.30 5.08
C CYS A 88 -12.87 -13.11 3.74
N TYR A 89 -12.27 -11.94 3.57
CA TYR A 89 -11.58 -11.53 2.33
C TYR A 89 -10.13 -12.01 2.33
N VAL A 90 -9.78 -12.90 1.41
CA VAL A 90 -8.45 -13.50 1.29
C VAL A 90 -7.80 -13.01 0.00
N ASN A 91 -6.81 -12.13 0.13
CA ASN A 91 -5.94 -11.73 -0.97
C ASN A 91 -4.62 -12.54 -0.95
N CYS A 92 -3.71 -12.22 -1.87
CA CYS A 92 -2.43 -12.91 -2.00
C CYS A 92 -1.56 -12.82 -0.73
N GLU A 93 -1.65 -11.72 0.03
CA GLU A 93 -0.89 -11.55 1.28
C GLU A 93 -1.48 -12.40 2.42
N VAL A 94 -2.80 -12.50 2.52
CA VAL A 94 -3.47 -13.39 3.49
C VAL A 94 -3.17 -14.86 3.17
N GLU A 95 -3.24 -15.26 1.90
CA GLU A 95 -2.86 -16.62 1.47
C GLU A 95 -1.39 -16.90 1.76
N ARG A 96 -0.49 -15.93 1.56
CA ARG A 96 0.93 -16.08 1.88
C ARG A 96 1.16 -16.42 3.36
N VAL A 97 0.45 -15.75 4.27
CA VAL A 97 0.52 -16.06 5.71
C VAL A 97 0.16 -17.52 5.96
N TRP A 98 -0.92 -18.00 5.35
CA TRP A 98 -1.30 -19.40 5.45
C TRP A 98 -0.23 -20.34 4.88
N ARG A 99 0.35 -20.05 3.71
CA ARG A 99 1.41 -20.90 3.13
C ARG A 99 2.63 -21.02 4.06
N ILE A 100 3.01 -19.94 4.75
CA ILE A 100 4.09 -19.96 5.75
C ILE A 100 3.70 -20.88 6.93
N VAL A 101 2.51 -20.70 7.51
CA VAL A 101 2.02 -21.52 8.63
C VAL A 101 1.89 -22.99 8.21
N LYS A 102 1.36 -23.28 7.02
CA LYS A 102 1.25 -24.63 6.46
C LYS A 102 2.63 -25.28 6.30
N GLY A 103 3.64 -24.52 5.88
CA GLY A 103 5.02 -24.98 5.81
C GLY A 103 5.58 -25.38 7.18
N ASP A 104 5.25 -24.62 8.23
CA ASP A 104 5.63 -24.95 9.60
C ASP A 104 4.94 -26.21 10.11
N LEU A 105 3.63 -26.35 9.89
CA LEU A 105 2.87 -27.54 10.24
C LEU A 105 3.41 -28.78 9.51
N THR A 106 3.73 -28.64 8.22
CA THR A 106 4.29 -29.75 7.42
C THR A 106 5.63 -30.22 7.97
N LYS A 107 6.51 -29.29 8.38
CA LYS A 107 7.79 -29.64 9.03
C LYS A 107 7.56 -30.28 10.40
N TRP A 108 6.68 -29.71 11.21
CA TRP A 108 6.35 -30.21 12.54
C TRP A 108 5.82 -31.65 12.52
N PHE A 109 4.97 -31.99 11.56
CA PHE A 109 4.37 -33.33 11.43
C PHE A 109 5.07 -34.25 10.41
N SER A 110 6.30 -33.91 10.00
CA SER A 110 7.08 -34.75 9.09
C SER A 110 7.67 -35.97 9.81
N SER A 111 7.72 -37.10 9.13
CA SER A 111 8.17 -38.40 9.66
C SER A 111 9.67 -38.67 9.46
N HIS A 112 10.44 -37.72 8.94
CA HIS A 112 11.86 -37.90 8.62
C HIS A 112 12.74 -37.78 9.88
N GLY A 113 12.99 -38.90 10.57
CA GLY A 113 14.24 -39.34 11.24
C GLY A 113 15.05 -38.42 12.16
N ARG A 114 14.83 -37.11 12.21
CA ARG A 114 15.31 -36.20 13.25
C ARG A 114 14.17 -36.06 14.24
N THR A 115 14.40 -36.63 15.42
CA THR A 115 13.56 -36.43 16.59
C THR A 115 13.36 -34.93 16.84
N ASP A 116 12.09 -34.54 16.93
CA ASP A 116 11.56 -33.29 17.50
C ASP A 116 11.80 -31.97 16.74
N PHE A 117 11.06 -31.77 15.63
CA PHE A 117 10.79 -30.41 15.18
C PHE A 117 9.76 -29.77 16.13
N GLU A 118 10.18 -28.81 16.94
CA GLU A 118 9.27 -28.02 17.77
C GLU A 118 8.30 -27.18 16.91
N PRO A 119 7.05 -26.97 17.36
CA PRO A 119 6.11 -26.12 16.65
C PRO A 119 6.63 -24.68 16.60
N ARG A 120 6.75 -24.13 15.39
CA ARG A 120 7.21 -22.76 15.23
C ARG A 120 6.21 -21.75 15.80
N GLN A 121 6.75 -20.83 16.58
CA GLN A 121 6.05 -19.66 17.08
C GLN A 121 6.17 -18.53 16.05
N ARG A 122 5.07 -17.84 15.76
CA ARG A 122 5.01 -16.78 14.74
C ARG A 122 4.43 -15.49 15.30
N VAL A 123 4.84 -14.37 14.72
CA VAL A 123 4.22 -13.06 14.96
C VAL A 123 3.87 -12.42 13.62
N LEU A 124 2.58 -12.18 13.38
CA LEU A 124 2.07 -11.49 12.20
C LEU A 124 1.96 -9.99 12.48
N ILE A 125 2.81 -9.21 11.85
CA ILE A 125 2.94 -7.77 12.05
C ILE A 125 2.42 -7.06 10.80
N GLY A 126 1.50 -6.11 10.97
CA GLY A 126 1.04 -5.30 9.84
C GLY A 126 0.20 -4.11 10.27
N THR A 127 -0.03 -3.19 9.34
CA THR A 127 -0.74 -1.92 9.56
C THR A 127 -2.08 -2.12 10.30
N PRO A 128 -2.41 -1.29 11.31
CA PRO A 128 -3.72 -1.37 11.97
C PRO A 128 -4.88 -1.17 10.97
N GLY A 129 -5.93 -2.00 11.06
CA GLY A 129 -7.13 -1.85 10.22
C GLY A 129 -7.10 -2.55 8.86
N ILE A 130 -6.04 -3.29 8.51
CA ILE A 130 -5.95 -4.04 7.23
C ILE A 130 -6.66 -5.41 7.23
N GLY A 131 -7.33 -5.77 8.32
CA GLY A 131 -8.02 -7.06 8.42
C GLY A 131 -7.17 -8.24 8.91
N LYS A 132 -6.10 -8.01 9.70
CA LYS A 132 -5.31 -9.13 10.28
C LYS A 132 -6.19 -10.11 11.06
N SER A 133 -7.02 -9.62 11.96
CA SER A 133 -7.90 -10.46 12.77
C SER A 133 -9.11 -10.95 11.96
N MET A 134 -9.79 -10.01 11.29
CA MET A 134 -11.01 -10.27 10.51
C MET A 134 -10.79 -11.22 9.33
N ASN A 135 -9.66 -11.11 8.63
CA ASN A 135 -9.35 -11.87 7.42
C ASN A 135 -8.26 -12.90 7.65
N ALA A 136 -7.04 -12.49 8.02
CA ALA A 136 -5.94 -13.45 8.16
C ALA A 136 -6.17 -14.44 9.32
N GLY A 137 -6.63 -13.98 10.47
CA GLY A 137 -6.98 -14.83 11.62
C GLY A 137 -8.14 -15.78 11.31
N SER A 138 -9.21 -15.26 10.71
CA SER A 138 -10.35 -16.07 10.23
C SER A 138 -9.94 -17.12 9.20
N TYR A 139 -9.10 -16.75 8.23
CA TYR A 139 -8.62 -17.68 7.22
C TYR A 139 -7.70 -18.75 7.80
N LEU A 140 -6.80 -18.36 8.71
CA LEU A 140 -5.99 -19.31 9.47
C LEU A 140 -6.87 -20.27 10.27
N LEU A 141 -7.91 -19.76 10.95
CA LEU A 141 -8.85 -20.61 11.67
C LEU A 141 -9.50 -21.63 10.74
N TYR A 142 -10.07 -21.18 9.61
CA TYR A 142 -10.66 -22.06 8.60
C TYR A 142 -9.67 -23.15 8.17
N GLN A 143 -8.46 -22.75 7.78
CA GLN A 143 -7.44 -23.66 7.26
C GLN A 143 -6.93 -24.66 8.32
N LEU A 144 -6.81 -24.25 9.59
CA LEU A 144 -6.41 -25.14 10.68
C LEU A 144 -7.51 -26.17 11.03
N LEU A 145 -8.79 -25.80 10.90
CA LEU A 145 -9.90 -26.74 11.03
C LEU A 145 -9.92 -27.77 9.90
N GLN A 146 -9.52 -27.37 8.69
CA GLN A 146 -9.38 -28.27 7.53
C GLN A 146 -8.11 -29.14 7.57
N TYR A 147 -7.16 -28.84 8.46
CA TYR A 147 -5.98 -29.67 8.66
C TYR A 147 -6.36 -31.03 9.27
N ASP A 148 -5.46 -32.01 9.18
CA ASP A 148 -5.63 -33.33 9.78
C ASP A 148 -5.99 -33.24 11.28
N ALA A 149 -7.14 -33.82 11.65
CA ALA A 149 -7.68 -33.76 13.01
C ALA A 149 -6.94 -34.68 14.00
N GLU A 150 -6.32 -35.76 13.53
CA GLU A 150 -5.52 -36.65 14.37
C GLU A 150 -4.21 -35.98 14.77
N LYS A 151 -3.63 -35.21 13.85
CA LYS A 151 -2.39 -34.44 14.10
C LYS A 151 -2.63 -33.19 14.92
N LEU A 152 -3.72 -32.49 14.62
CA LEU A 152 -4.06 -31.20 15.22
C LEU A 152 -5.55 -31.18 15.63
N PRO A 153 -5.91 -31.77 16.79
CA PRO A 153 -7.29 -31.89 17.24
C PRO A 153 -7.90 -30.60 17.77
N VAL A 154 -7.09 -29.64 18.22
CA VAL A 154 -7.58 -28.41 18.90
C VAL A 154 -7.03 -27.14 18.25
N VAL A 155 -7.91 -26.16 18.04
CA VAL A 155 -7.53 -24.79 17.64
C VAL A 155 -8.11 -23.80 18.65
N LEU A 156 -7.30 -22.88 19.16
CA LEU A 156 -7.75 -21.81 20.05
C LEU A 156 -7.60 -20.46 19.34
N TYR A 157 -8.67 -19.67 19.27
CA TYR A 157 -8.60 -18.28 18.81
C TYR A 157 -8.90 -17.34 19.98
N VAL A 158 -7.91 -16.55 20.39
CA VAL A 158 -8.01 -15.48 21.39
C VAL A 158 -8.20 -14.13 20.70
N ILE A 159 -9.24 -13.38 21.10
CA ILE A 159 -9.55 -12.03 20.61
C ILE A 159 -9.83 -11.14 21.82
N GLY A 160 -8.91 -10.22 22.12
CA GLY A 160 -8.96 -9.45 23.35
C GLY A 160 -8.85 -10.38 24.56
N SER A 161 -9.80 -10.32 25.49
CA SER A 161 -9.84 -11.21 26.66
C SER A 161 -10.63 -12.51 26.45
N LYS A 162 -11.36 -12.61 25.33
CA LYS A 162 -12.22 -13.76 25.03
C LYS A 162 -11.44 -14.77 24.21
N SER A 163 -11.64 -16.06 24.47
CA SER A 163 -11.09 -17.11 23.62
C SER A 163 -12.14 -18.13 23.23
N PHE A 164 -11.95 -18.70 22.05
CA PHE A 164 -12.82 -19.68 21.44
C PHE A 164 -11.99 -20.93 21.17
N LEU A 165 -12.26 -22.00 21.89
CA LEU A 165 -11.63 -23.30 21.72
C LEU A 165 -12.48 -24.15 20.78
N LEU A 166 -11.89 -24.57 19.68
CA LEU A 166 -12.52 -25.43 18.69
C LEU A 166 -11.91 -26.83 18.80
N ASP A 167 -12.72 -27.78 19.25
CA ASP A 167 -12.36 -29.20 19.31
C ASP A 167 -12.88 -29.88 18.05
N LYS A 168 -11.96 -30.40 17.23
CA LYS A 168 -12.27 -31.05 15.95
C LYS A 168 -12.77 -32.48 16.10
N THR A 169 -12.54 -33.10 17.25
CA THR A 169 -13.02 -34.46 17.56
C THR A 169 -14.50 -34.42 17.91
N SER A 170 -14.86 -33.52 18.84
CA SER A 170 -16.26 -33.34 19.25
C SER A 170 -17.03 -32.36 18.36
N ARG A 171 -16.34 -31.65 17.47
CA ARG A 171 -16.88 -30.58 16.61
C ARG A 171 -17.61 -29.49 17.40
N THR A 172 -17.00 -29.07 18.51
CA THR A 172 -17.57 -28.07 19.41
C THR A 172 -16.76 -26.78 19.42
N VAL A 173 -17.44 -25.67 19.72
CA VAL A 173 -16.80 -24.38 20.02
C VAL A 173 -17.15 -23.99 21.44
N THR A 174 -16.14 -23.77 22.27
CA THR A 174 -16.30 -23.37 23.67
C THR A 174 -15.66 -22.00 23.91
N GLN A 175 -16.46 -21.06 24.41
CA GLN A 175 -16.02 -19.72 24.73
C GLN A 175 -15.57 -19.62 26.19
N TYR A 176 -14.39 -19.06 26.40
CA TYR A 176 -13.84 -18.68 27.71
C TYR A 176 -13.77 -17.15 27.83
N PRO A 177 -14.29 -16.57 28.94
CA PRO A 177 -14.32 -15.11 29.13
C PRO A 177 -12.97 -14.44 29.40
N THR A 178 -11.97 -15.21 29.81
CA THR A 178 -10.65 -14.69 30.21
C THR A 178 -9.52 -15.58 29.72
N ASP A 179 -8.35 -14.95 29.52
CA ASP A 179 -7.10 -15.63 29.19
C ASP A 179 -6.73 -16.71 30.22
N GLU A 180 -6.91 -16.43 31.52
CA GLU A 180 -6.59 -17.36 32.60
C GLU A 180 -7.39 -18.67 32.52
N MET A 181 -8.70 -18.57 32.28
CA MET A 181 -9.54 -19.76 32.11
C MET A 181 -9.09 -20.58 30.90
N SER A 182 -8.82 -19.92 29.78
CA SER A 182 -8.36 -20.59 28.56
C SER A 182 -7.00 -21.26 28.74
N ARG A 183 -6.07 -20.62 29.46
CA ARG A 183 -4.74 -21.16 29.82
C ARG A 183 -4.84 -22.42 30.65
N SER A 184 -5.73 -22.44 31.64
CA SER A 184 -5.96 -23.62 32.48
C SER A 184 -6.43 -24.82 31.64
N VAL A 185 -7.37 -24.58 30.72
CA VAL A 185 -7.92 -25.63 29.85
C VAL A 185 -6.88 -26.16 28.86
N ILE A 186 -6.15 -25.28 28.15
CA ILE A 186 -5.13 -25.75 27.20
C ILE A 186 -3.97 -26.48 27.91
N SER A 187 -3.63 -26.08 29.14
CA SER A 187 -2.66 -26.81 29.96
C SER A 187 -3.14 -28.23 30.27
N SER A 188 -4.40 -28.39 30.66
CA SER A 188 -5.01 -29.71 30.90
C SER A 188 -5.06 -30.57 29.65
N LEU A 189 -5.42 -30.00 28.49
CA LEU A 189 -5.45 -30.72 27.21
C LEU A 189 -4.04 -31.18 26.80
N TRP A 190 -3.05 -30.30 26.97
CA TRP A 190 -1.65 -30.63 26.70
C TRP A 190 -1.13 -31.75 27.62
N GLN A 191 -1.44 -31.73 28.92
CA GLN A 191 -1.09 -32.82 29.85
C GLN A 191 -1.69 -34.16 29.45
N ARG A 192 -2.82 -34.16 28.74
CA ARG A 192 -3.46 -35.35 28.16
C ARG A 192 -2.85 -35.77 26.81
N GLY A 193 -1.76 -35.14 26.39
CA GLY A 193 -1.06 -35.44 25.13
C GLY A 193 -1.69 -34.79 23.89
N MET A 194 -2.68 -33.90 24.04
CA MET A 194 -3.28 -33.24 22.89
C MET A 194 -2.38 -32.13 22.33
N LYS A 195 -2.29 -32.08 21.01
CA LYS A 195 -1.64 -31.00 20.27
C LYS A 195 -2.68 -29.97 19.84
N GLY A 196 -2.26 -28.72 19.73
CA GLY A 196 -3.13 -27.67 19.25
C GLY A 196 -2.38 -26.48 18.68
N TYR A 197 -3.15 -25.56 18.09
CA TYR A 197 -2.64 -24.34 17.49
C TYR A 197 -3.41 -23.13 18.01
N ILE A 198 -2.70 -22.05 18.33
CA ILE A 198 -3.25 -20.83 18.93
C ILE A 198 -3.12 -19.68 17.94
N ILE A 199 -4.23 -19.00 17.66
CA ILE A 199 -4.27 -17.70 17.02
C ILE A 199 -4.55 -16.68 18.14
N TYR A 200 -3.63 -15.76 18.38
CA TYR A 200 -3.75 -14.79 19.46
C TYR A 200 -3.76 -13.37 18.90
N ASP A 201 -4.90 -12.68 18.99
CA ASP A 201 -5.04 -11.30 18.53
C ASP A 201 -4.82 -10.30 19.67
N VAL A 202 -3.75 -9.51 19.54
CA VAL A 202 -3.41 -8.46 20.51
C VAL A 202 -4.31 -7.25 20.31
N ALA A 203 -5.42 -7.21 21.05
CA ALA A 203 -6.42 -6.17 20.92
C ALA A 203 -6.02 -4.83 21.57
N MET A 204 -5.27 -4.86 22.69
CA MET A 204 -4.86 -3.66 23.41
C MET A 204 -3.36 -3.37 23.20
N LYS A 205 -3.01 -2.08 23.20
CA LYS A 205 -1.61 -1.67 23.13
C LYS A 205 -0.89 -2.06 24.42
N GLY A 206 0.33 -2.57 24.31
CA GLY A 206 1.19 -2.93 25.42
C GLY A 206 0.79 -4.21 26.16
N THR A 207 -0.10 -5.03 25.60
CA THR A 207 -0.56 -6.28 26.24
C THR A 207 -0.16 -7.51 25.41
N PRO A 208 1.14 -7.84 25.33
CA PRO A 208 1.57 -9.09 24.68
C PRO A 208 1.01 -10.31 25.42
N PRO A 209 0.87 -11.46 24.74
CA PRO A 209 0.53 -12.70 25.43
C PRO A 209 1.61 -13.04 26.46
N ALA A 210 1.17 -13.63 27.58
CA ALA A 210 2.10 -14.15 28.57
C ALA A 210 3.04 -15.20 27.95
N THR A 211 4.31 -15.19 28.36
CA THR A 211 5.32 -16.14 27.83
C THR A 211 4.96 -17.60 28.09
N THR A 212 4.16 -17.89 29.10
CA THR A 212 3.68 -19.24 29.42
C THR A 212 2.27 -19.53 28.88
N PHE A 213 1.75 -18.69 27.97
CA PHE A 213 0.40 -18.86 27.44
C PHE A 213 0.27 -20.15 26.63
N ALA A 214 1.12 -20.34 25.61
CA ALA A 214 1.14 -21.55 24.81
C ALA A 214 1.97 -22.66 25.49
N PRO A 215 1.44 -23.89 25.60
CA PRO A 215 2.24 -25.05 25.98
C PRO A 215 3.41 -25.31 25.00
N PRO A 216 4.52 -25.93 25.42
CA PRO A 216 5.72 -26.13 24.57
C PRO A 216 5.45 -26.87 23.25
N GLN A 217 4.48 -27.78 23.22
CA GLN A 217 4.13 -28.59 22.05
C GLN A 217 2.94 -28.03 21.27
N TRP A 218 2.61 -26.76 21.44
CA TRP A 218 1.54 -26.09 20.68
C TRP A 218 2.12 -24.99 19.80
N GLY A 219 1.63 -24.90 18.56
CA GLY A 219 1.94 -23.78 17.67
C GLY A 219 1.17 -22.53 18.08
N MET A 220 1.77 -21.36 17.90
CA MET A 220 1.10 -20.09 18.17
C MET A 220 1.48 -19.05 17.12
N ILE A 221 0.49 -18.30 16.65
CA ILE A 221 0.68 -17.07 15.88
C ILE A 221 0.04 -15.89 16.61
N VAL A 222 0.84 -14.84 16.84
CA VAL A 222 0.40 -13.60 17.46
C VAL A 222 0.10 -12.56 16.38
N LEU A 223 -1.14 -12.10 16.27
CA LEU A 223 -1.55 -11.05 15.36
C LEU A 223 -1.38 -9.70 16.06
N THR A 224 -0.60 -8.78 15.49
CA THR A 224 -0.27 -7.53 16.18
C THR A 224 -0.03 -6.35 15.24
N THR A 225 -0.28 -5.16 15.76
CA THR A 225 0.16 -3.90 15.14
C THR A 225 1.68 -3.77 15.25
N PRO A 226 2.34 -2.94 14.40
CA PRO A 226 3.79 -2.73 14.43
C PRO A 226 4.22 -1.85 15.62
N ASN A 227 3.92 -2.31 16.83
CA ASN A 227 4.34 -1.71 18.10
C ASN A 227 5.10 -2.78 18.89
N GLU A 228 6.39 -2.57 19.12
CA GLU A 228 7.25 -3.55 19.77
C GLU A 228 6.77 -3.92 21.18
N ASN A 229 6.14 -3.00 21.91
CA ASN A 229 5.57 -3.28 23.23
C ASN A 229 4.48 -4.36 23.19
N ASN A 230 3.87 -4.59 22.02
CA ASN A 230 2.84 -5.61 21.86
C ASN A 230 3.38 -7.02 21.63
N PHE A 231 4.65 -7.20 21.29
CA PHE A 231 5.15 -8.53 20.90
C PHE A 231 6.64 -8.78 21.08
N GLU A 232 7.51 -7.77 21.13
CA GLU A 232 8.96 -7.97 20.97
C GLU A 232 9.57 -8.75 22.12
N GLY A 233 9.17 -8.46 23.36
CA GLY A 233 9.58 -9.25 24.53
C GLY A 233 9.16 -10.72 24.43
N TRP A 234 7.91 -10.97 24.01
CA TRP A 234 7.41 -12.32 23.79
C TRP A 234 8.14 -13.02 22.63
N ARG A 235 8.38 -12.30 21.52
CA ARG A 235 9.05 -12.79 20.32
C ARG A 235 10.46 -13.27 20.64
N LYS A 236 11.25 -12.46 21.35
CA LYS A 236 12.62 -12.83 21.79
C LYS A 236 12.59 -14.05 22.70
N HIS A 237 11.68 -14.08 23.68
CA HIS A 237 11.57 -15.18 24.62
C HIS A 237 11.17 -16.50 23.95
N LYS A 238 10.29 -16.45 22.94
CA LYS A 238 9.79 -17.63 22.22
C LYS A 238 10.58 -17.99 20.96
N GLY A 239 11.59 -17.22 20.59
CA GLY A 239 12.25 -17.36 19.29
C GLY A 239 11.27 -17.22 18.12
N ALA A 240 10.21 -16.42 18.28
CA ALA A 240 9.13 -16.37 17.29
C ALA A 240 9.60 -15.67 16.01
N ALA A 241 9.33 -16.30 14.87
CA ALA A 241 9.70 -15.77 13.57
C ALA A 241 8.64 -14.79 13.06
N PRO A 242 9.03 -13.56 12.68
CA PRO A 242 8.07 -12.56 12.20
C PRO A 242 7.55 -12.91 10.80
N ILE A 243 6.33 -12.47 10.54
CA ILE A 243 5.69 -12.42 9.22
C ILE A 243 5.19 -10.99 9.06
N ILE A 244 5.68 -10.27 8.07
CA ILE A 244 5.21 -8.91 7.78
C ILE A 244 4.11 -9.01 6.74
N ILE A 245 2.91 -8.50 7.02
CA ILE A 245 1.80 -8.50 6.06
C ILE A 245 1.58 -7.09 5.51
N ASN A 246 1.60 -6.97 4.18
CA ASN A 246 1.33 -5.71 3.49
C ASN A 246 -0.14 -5.31 3.56
N CYS A 247 -0.41 -4.01 3.36
CA CYS A 247 -1.76 -3.57 3.03
C CYS A 247 -2.22 -4.20 1.69
N PRO A 248 -3.52 -4.39 1.48
CA PRO A 248 -4.05 -4.83 0.18
C PRO A 248 -3.67 -3.86 -0.95
N ASP A 249 -3.45 -4.41 -2.14
CA ASP A 249 -3.19 -3.60 -3.32
C ASP A 249 -4.48 -2.96 -3.86
N ARG A 250 -4.32 -1.95 -4.73
CA ARG A 250 -5.47 -1.25 -5.35
C ARG A 250 -6.45 -2.22 -6.02
N THR A 251 -5.94 -3.23 -6.72
CA THR A 251 -6.75 -4.26 -7.38
C THR A 251 -7.45 -5.17 -6.38
N ASP A 252 -6.84 -5.47 -5.24
CA ASP A 252 -7.46 -6.27 -4.18
C ASP A 252 -8.64 -5.51 -3.57
N VAL A 253 -8.46 -4.22 -3.28
CA VAL A 253 -9.53 -3.36 -2.76
C VAL A 253 -10.64 -3.21 -3.80
N LYS A 254 -10.30 -3.07 -5.09
CA LYS A 254 -11.31 -3.03 -6.17
C LYS A 254 -12.12 -4.31 -6.22
N ALA A 255 -11.49 -5.47 -6.04
CA ALA A 255 -12.18 -6.75 -5.98
C ALA A 255 -13.07 -6.88 -4.73
N MET A 256 -12.64 -6.34 -3.58
CA MET A 256 -13.48 -6.26 -2.37
C MET A 256 -14.73 -5.38 -2.60
N CYS A 257 -14.57 -4.20 -3.23
CA CYS A 257 -15.69 -3.34 -3.62
C CYS A 257 -16.68 -4.07 -4.52
N PHE A 258 -16.15 -4.77 -5.53
CA PHE A 258 -16.96 -5.51 -6.48
C PHE A 258 -17.76 -6.62 -5.80
N TRP A 259 -17.15 -7.36 -4.87
CA TRP A 259 -17.83 -8.38 -4.10
C TRP A 259 -18.93 -7.82 -3.18
N GLU A 260 -18.64 -6.74 -2.45
CA GLU A 260 -19.57 -6.15 -1.47
C GLU A 260 -20.88 -5.68 -2.13
N GLU A 261 -20.78 -5.07 -3.32
CA GLU A 261 -21.94 -4.64 -4.10
C GLU A 261 -22.66 -5.81 -4.80
N HIS A 262 -21.92 -6.84 -5.24
CA HIS A 262 -22.51 -8.01 -5.91
C HIS A 262 -23.40 -8.87 -5.00
N ASN A 263 -23.08 -8.95 -3.70
CA ASN A 263 -23.83 -9.78 -2.73
C ASN A 263 -25.19 -9.17 -2.30
N GLY A 264 -25.59 -8.02 -2.88
CA GLY A 264 -26.74 -7.23 -2.42
C GLY A 264 -27.91 -7.04 -3.39
N GLN A 265 -27.85 -7.47 -4.66
CA GLN A 265 -28.82 -7.04 -5.68
C GLN A 265 -29.30 -8.17 -6.63
N VAL A 266 -30.56 -8.08 -7.07
CA VAL A 266 -31.20 -8.93 -8.10
C VAL A 266 -30.86 -8.37 -9.49
N GLU A 267 -30.71 -9.24 -10.50
CA GLU A 267 -30.23 -8.97 -11.88
C GLU A 267 -31.03 -7.97 -12.75
N GLU A 268 -31.81 -7.04 -12.18
CA GLU A 268 -32.50 -6.02 -12.95
C GLU A 268 -31.63 -4.74 -13.09
N GLU A 269 -31.30 -4.43 -14.34
CA GLU A 269 -30.58 -3.24 -14.86
C GLU A 269 -29.05 -3.22 -14.71
N GLU A 270 -28.35 -4.07 -15.48
CA GLU A 270 -26.87 -4.15 -15.55
C GLU A 270 -26.17 -2.78 -15.73
N GLU A 271 -26.71 -1.87 -16.55
CA GLU A 271 -26.10 -0.54 -16.77
C GLU A 271 -26.15 0.35 -15.52
N LYS A 272 -27.24 0.28 -14.75
CA LYS A 272 -27.40 1.08 -13.53
C LYS A 272 -26.46 0.55 -12.45
N GLN A 273 -26.37 -0.78 -12.33
CA GLN A 273 -25.44 -1.46 -11.43
C GLN A 273 -23.99 -1.12 -11.75
N ALA A 274 -23.59 -1.15 -13.04
CA ALA A 274 -22.25 -0.77 -13.46
C ALA A 274 -21.93 0.69 -13.09
N ARG A 275 -22.88 1.62 -13.24
CA ARG A 275 -22.72 3.02 -12.86
C ARG A 275 -22.61 3.21 -11.34
N GLU A 276 -23.40 2.50 -10.55
CA GLU A 276 -23.34 2.54 -9.08
C GLU A 276 -22.02 1.96 -8.56
N GLN A 277 -21.59 0.81 -9.08
CA GLN A 277 -20.30 0.21 -8.77
C GLN A 277 -19.12 1.13 -9.12
N ALA A 278 -19.17 1.79 -10.28
CA ALA A 278 -18.14 2.73 -10.69
C ALA A 278 -18.04 3.92 -9.71
N LYS A 279 -19.17 4.47 -9.27
CA LYS A 279 -19.23 5.56 -8.27
C LYS A 279 -18.74 5.12 -6.90
N TYR A 280 -19.12 3.91 -6.46
CA TYR A 280 -18.66 3.35 -5.19
C TYR A 280 -17.14 3.13 -5.21
N TRP A 281 -16.62 2.52 -6.28
CA TRP A 281 -15.18 2.36 -6.48
C TRP A 281 -14.46 3.72 -6.51
N GLU A 282 -14.98 4.73 -7.23
CA GLU A 282 -14.39 6.07 -7.26
C GLU A 282 -14.30 6.68 -5.85
N THR A 283 -15.34 6.51 -5.04
CA THR A 283 -15.38 6.96 -3.64
C THR A 283 -14.32 6.25 -2.79
N VAL A 284 -14.23 4.92 -2.89
CA VAL A 284 -13.25 4.12 -2.14
C VAL A 284 -11.82 4.44 -2.58
N GLU A 285 -11.60 4.60 -3.88
CA GLU A 285 -10.32 4.98 -4.48
C GLU A 285 -9.86 6.35 -3.97
N GLU A 286 -10.76 7.33 -3.91
CA GLU A 286 -10.46 8.65 -3.35
C GLU A 286 -10.08 8.58 -1.86
N ARG A 287 -10.84 7.81 -1.07
CA ARG A 287 -10.51 7.60 0.34
C ARG A 287 -9.13 6.96 0.49
N MET A 288 -8.81 5.99 -0.36
CA MET A 288 -7.50 5.33 -0.43
C MET A 288 -6.36 6.31 -0.69
N ASP A 289 -6.54 7.26 -1.61
CA ASP A 289 -5.54 8.30 -1.91
C ASP A 289 -5.27 9.21 -0.70
N LYS A 290 -6.26 9.38 0.19
CA LYS A 290 -6.14 10.19 1.41
C LYS A 290 -5.61 9.41 2.62
N VAL A 291 -6.14 8.23 2.91
CA VAL A 291 -5.87 7.51 4.17
C VAL A 291 -5.16 6.16 3.98
N GLY A 292 -4.83 5.81 2.74
CA GLY A 292 -4.18 4.56 2.37
C GLY A 292 -5.15 3.40 2.16
N PRO A 293 -4.68 2.25 1.63
CA PRO A 293 -5.49 1.05 1.43
C PRO A 293 -5.72 0.32 2.76
N ILE A 294 -6.47 0.94 3.66
CA ILE A 294 -6.85 0.41 4.96
C ILE A 294 -8.36 0.14 4.93
N PRO A 295 -8.80 -1.11 4.64
CA PRO A 295 -10.20 -1.52 4.58
C PRO A 295 -11.11 -0.92 5.66
N ARG A 296 -10.68 -0.97 6.92
CA ARG A 296 -11.45 -0.39 8.05
C ARG A 296 -11.79 1.08 7.86
N CYS A 297 -10.92 1.85 7.24
CA CYS A 297 -11.08 3.29 7.03
C CYS A 297 -11.78 3.61 5.70
N ILE A 298 -11.50 2.87 4.63
CA ILE A 298 -11.95 3.26 3.28
C ILE A 298 -13.40 2.80 2.97
N PHE A 299 -13.86 1.69 3.55
CA PHE A 299 -15.22 1.20 3.35
C PHE A 299 -16.27 1.86 4.26
N ASN A 300 -15.83 2.59 5.30
CA ASN A 300 -16.73 3.25 6.24
C ASN A 300 -16.49 4.76 6.28
N GLU A 301 -17.52 5.55 5.98
CA GLU A 301 -17.41 7.01 5.91
C GLU A 301 -17.03 7.67 7.25
N SER A 302 -17.58 7.17 8.36
CA SER A 302 -17.26 7.70 9.70
C SER A 302 -15.81 7.39 10.07
N GLU A 303 -15.36 6.15 9.87
CA GLU A 303 -13.97 5.76 10.09
C GLU A 303 -13.00 6.51 9.17
N TYR A 304 -13.40 6.77 7.92
CA TYR A 304 -12.66 7.62 6.99
C TYR A 304 -12.50 9.03 7.56
N GLY A 305 -13.58 9.67 8.00
CA GLY A 305 -13.56 11.03 8.57
C GLY A 305 -12.71 11.13 9.84
N ILE A 306 -12.83 10.15 10.74
CA ILE A 306 -12.01 10.03 11.95
C ILE A 306 -10.53 9.92 11.56
N ARG A 307 -10.21 9.04 10.62
CA ARG A 307 -8.84 8.80 10.16
C ARG A 307 -8.25 10.03 9.50
N LEU A 308 -9.00 10.71 8.63
CA LEU A 308 -8.57 11.94 7.95
C LEU A 308 -8.30 13.07 8.95
N THR A 309 -9.17 13.25 9.93
CA THR A 309 -8.99 14.23 11.02
C THR A 309 -7.75 13.91 11.84
N ALA A 310 -7.55 12.64 12.17
CA ALA A 310 -6.39 12.18 12.91
C ALA A 310 -5.08 12.40 12.13
N ILE A 311 -5.08 12.22 10.80
CA ILE A 311 -3.93 12.57 9.95
C ILE A 311 -3.64 14.06 10.04
N GLY A 312 -4.65 14.91 9.87
CA GLY A 312 -4.48 16.37 9.96
C GLY A 312 -3.95 16.83 11.32
N LYS A 313 -4.42 16.21 12.42
CA LYS A 313 -3.91 16.47 13.77
C LYS A 313 -2.45 16.02 13.91
N ALA A 314 -2.14 14.78 13.52
CA ALA A 314 -0.80 14.24 13.61
C ALA A 314 0.23 15.07 12.81
N VAL A 315 -0.14 15.60 11.64
CA VAL A 315 0.74 16.51 10.88
C VAL A 315 0.96 17.84 11.62
N LYS A 316 -0.09 18.43 12.22
CA LYS A 316 0.04 19.68 13.00
C LYS A 316 0.92 19.52 14.25
N ASP A 317 0.96 18.33 14.82
CA ASP A 317 1.78 18.01 15.99
C ASP A 317 3.28 17.83 15.64
N ILE A 318 3.63 17.81 14.35
CA ILE A 318 5.03 17.80 13.90
C ILE A 318 5.65 19.18 14.13
N ASN A 319 6.83 19.21 14.76
CA ASN A 319 7.61 20.40 15.06
C ASN A 319 9.11 20.13 14.83
N ALA A 320 9.96 21.14 15.01
CA ALA A 320 11.40 21.01 14.77
C ALA A 320 12.09 19.91 15.60
N SER A 321 11.61 19.59 16.81
CA SER A 321 12.24 18.59 17.66
C SER A 321 11.88 17.14 17.31
N ASN A 322 10.75 16.91 16.62
CA ASN A 322 10.30 15.56 16.21
C ASN A 322 10.22 15.38 14.67
N ALA A 323 10.55 16.40 13.89
CA ALA A 323 10.48 16.36 12.42
C ALA A 323 11.30 15.21 11.83
N THR A 324 12.47 14.95 12.40
CA THR A 324 13.35 13.85 11.97
C THR A 324 12.74 12.47 12.23
N ASP A 325 11.82 12.40 13.20
CA ASP A 325 11.10 11.19 13.55
C ASP A 325 10.04 10.92 12.48
N TYR A 326 9.26 11.91 12.06
CA TYR A 326 8.26 11.68 11.02
C TYR A 326 8.81 11.36 9.61
N MET A 327 10.11 11.53 9.40
CA MET A 327 10.78 11.44 8.11
C MET A 327 11.56 10.14 7.88
N GLY A 328 11.59 9.22 8.84
CA GLY A 328 12.26 7.93 8.67
C GLY A 328 11.42 6.86 7.94
N VAL A 329 10.65 7.31 6.95
CA VAL A 329 10.15 6.49 5.85
C VAL A 329 11.33 5.72 5.26
N GLY A 330 11.31 4.40 5.33
CA GLY A 330 12.39 3.57 4.81
C GLY A 330 13.46 3.08 5.79
N ARG A 331 13.38 3.41 7.09
CA ARG A 331 14.22 2.76 8.11
C ARG A 331 13.66 1.38 8.48
N SER A 332 14.55 0.40 8.66
CA SER A 332 14.25 -0.99 9.03
C SER A 332 13.94 -1.22 10.51
N LYS A 333 14.01 -0.18 11.35
CA LYS A 333 13.54 -0.27 12.74
C LYS A 333 12.02 -0.18 12.76
N ILE A 334 11.36 -1.02 13.54
CA ILE A 334 9.93 -0.88 13.84
C ILE A 334 9.81 0.36 14.73
N TRP A 335 9.04 1.36 14.31
CA TRP A 335 9.07 2.67 14.94
C TRP A 335 8.42 2.63 16.33
N ILE A 336 9.25 2.78 17.35
CA ILE A 336 8.88 3.11 18.73
C ILE A 336 9.33 4.56 18.97
N ASP A 337 8.62 5.52 18.42
CA ASP A 337 8.75 6.87 18.97
C ASP A 337 7.43 7.23 19.65
N GLU A 338 7.50 7.71 20.88
CA GLU A 338 6.37 8.18 21.68
C GLU A 338 5.58 9.25 20.91
N TYR A 339 6.25 9.94 19.98
CA TYR A 339 5.69 11.02 19.19
C TYR A 339 5.13 10.62 17.83
N VAL A 340 5.41 9.45 17.25
CA VAL A 340 5.05 9.12 15.86
C VAL A 340 3.78 8.29 15.75
N SER A 341 2.76 8.87 15.13
CA SER A 341 1.45 8.24 15.00
C SER A 341 1.40 7.24 13.83
N HIS A 342 1.01 5.98 14.08
CA HIS A 342 0.54 5.01 13.05
C HIS A 342 -0.66 5.51 12.23
N THR A 343 -1.06 6.76 12.42
CA THR A 343 -2.07 7.46 11.66
C THR A 343 -1.56 7.91 10.30
N ILE A 344 -0.32 8.40 10.22
CA ILE A 344 0.25 8.97 8.99
C ILE A 344 1.26 8.05 8.30
N VAL A 345 1.60 6.92 8.92
CA VAL A 345 2.45 5.87 8.37
C VAL A 345 1.72 4.51 8.29
N LYS A 346 2.12 3.69 7.34
CA LYS A 346 1.78 2.27 7.20
C LYS A 346 3.05 1.43 7.27
N PHE A 347 2.88 0.16 7.63
CA PHE A 347 3.96 -0.81 7.72
C PHE A 347 3.97 -1.68 6.47
N VAL A 348 5.15 -1.83 5.88
CA VAL A 348 5.35 -2.46 4.58
C VAL A 348 6.52 -3.43 4.65
N ARG A 349 6.37 -4.54 3.94
CA ARG A 349 7.35 -5.60 3.80
C ARG A 349 8.40 -5.19 2.77
N VAL A 350 9.66 -5.34 3.14
CA VAL A 350 10.79 -5.18 2.22
C VAL A 350 11.78 -6.33 2.40
N GLN A 351 12.60 -6.52 1.38
CA GLN A 351 13.67 -7.49 1.42
C GLN A 351 14.95 -6.82 1.93
N GLY A 352 15.49 -7.32 3.05
CA GLY A 352 16.80 -6.88 3.54
C GLY A 352 17.94 -7.48 2.72
N VAL A 353 19.15 -6.93 2.90
CA VAL A 353 20.40 -7.34 2.21
C VAL A 353 20.71 -8.84 2.34
N SER A 354 20.23 -9.50 3.40
CA SER A 354 20.43 -10.93 3.66
C SER A 354 19.32 -11.85 3.13
N GLY A 355 18.37 -11.34 2.33
CA GLY A 355 17.21 -12.12 1.86
C GLY A 355 16.20 -12.45 2.98
N ILE A 356 16.26 -11.72 4.09
CA ILE A 356 15.34 -11.80 5.22
C ILE A 356 14.26 -10.72 5.05
N GLU A 357 13.00 -11.10 5.27
CA GLU A 357 11.87 -10.18 5.33
C GLU A 357 12.04 -9.23 6.53
N VAL A 358 12.10 -7.92 6.26
CA VAL A 358 12.04 -6.89 7.29
C VAL A 358 10.85 -5.98 7.03
N GLY A 359 10.32 -5.40 8.10
CA GLY A 359 9.24 -4.45 8.00
C GLY A 359 9.77 -3.04 8.14
N CYS A 360 9.33 -2.16 7.25
CA CYS A 360 9.69 -0.75 7.20
C CYS A 360 8.43 0.11 7.28
N ASN A 361 8.59 1.35 7.73
CA ASN A 361 7.51 2.33 7.65
C ASN A 361 7.53 3.04 6.30
N ALA A 362 6.33 3.29 5.78
CA ALA A 362 6.07 4.11 4.62
C ALA A 362 4.93 5.09 4.94
N PRO A 363 4.78 6.19 4.19
CA PRO A 363 3.62 7.06 4.34
C PRO A 363 2.34 6.27 4.12
N VAL A 364 1.31 6.57 4.91
CA VAL A 364 0.03 5.86 4.81
C VAL A 364 -0.58 6.02 3.41
N SER A 365 -0.39 7.19 2.79
CA SER A 365 -0.87 7.54 1.45
C SER A 365 0.00 8.62 0.80
N ARG A 366 -0.18 8.80 -0.53
CA ARG A 366 0.39 9.89 -1.34
C ARG A 366 -0.02 11.26 -0.78
N SER A 367 -1.31 11.43 -0.46
CA SER A 367 -1.80 12.69 0.09
C SER A 367 -1.25 12.98 1.50
N ALA A 368 -1.09 11.98 2.35
CA ALA A 368 -0.51 12.17 3.67
C ALA A 368 0.96 12.60 3.56
N MET A 369 1.73 11.97 2.68
CA MET A 369 3.13 12.37 2.42
C MET A 369 3.24 13.81 1.91
N ALA A 370 2.39 14.20 0.96
CA ALA A 370 2.35 15.58 0.46
C ALA A 370 2.04 16.57 1.59
N THR A 371 1.11 16.23 2.48
CA THR A 371 0.73 17.08 3.62
C THR A 371 1.85 17.21 4.64
N ILE A 372 2.53 16.10 4.97
CA ILE A 372 3.72 16.10 5.85
C ILE A 372 4.83 16.97 5.25
N THR A 373 5.14 16.77 3.98
CA THR A 373 6.18 17.50 3.26
C THR A 373 5.88 18.99 3.22
N TYR A 374 4.64 19.36 2.88
CA TYR A 374 4.17 20.75 2.92
C TYR A 374 4.41 21.36 4.31
N HIS A 375 3.98 20.70 5.37
CA HIS A 375 4.14 21.19 6.74
C HIS A 375 5.61 21.37 7.13
N LEU A 376 6.47 20.41 6.79
CA LEU A 376 7.92 20.48 7.08
C LEU A 376 8.63 21.62 6.33
N THR A 377 8.30 21.82 5.05
CA THR A 377 8.89 22.92 4.25
C THR A 377 8.49 24.32 4.74
N HIS A 378 7.44 24.43 5.56
CA HIS A 378 7.06 25.69 6.21
C HIS A 378 7.76 25.91 7.57
N MET A 379 8.34 24.86 8.17
CA MET A 379 9.02 24.94 9.47
C MET A 379 10.54 25.03 9.34
N THR A 380 11.10 24.41 8.32
CA THR A 380 12.54 24.31 8.10
C THR A 380 12.86 24.55 6.63
N PRO A 381 14.06 25.08 6.31
CA PRO A 381 14.51 25.23 4.94
C PRO A 381 14.31 23.94 4.14
N PRO A 382 13.79 24.00 2.90
CA PRO A 382 13.58 22.83 2.06
C PRO A 382 14.82 21.95 1.87
N VAL A 383 16.03 22.53 1.99
CA VAL A 383 17.31 21.79 2.00
C VAL A 383 17.42 20.80 3.14
N ASP A 384 17.02 21.19 4.35
CA ASP A 384 17.11 20.32 5.52
C ASP A 384 16.05 19.23 5.44
N VAL A 385 14.85 19.56 4.94
CA VAL A 385 13.78 18.58 4.66
C VAL A 385 14.24 17.56 3.62
N PHE A 386 14.90 18.01 2.56
CA PHE A 386 15.43 17.17 1.48
C PHE A 386 16.57 16.25 1.98
N ASN A 387 17.53 16.80 2.72
CA ASN A 387 18.60 16.03 3.35
C ASN A 387 18.03 15.00 4.35
N LEU A 388 17.00 15.37 5.11
CA LEU A 388 16.30 14.46 6.03
C LEU A 388 15.58 13.31 5.32
N LEU A 389 14.99 13.56 4.14
CA LEU A 389 14.38 12.52 3.30
C LEU A 389 15.44 11.54 2.75
N LEU A 390 16.57 12.06 2.26
CA LEU A 390 17.61 11.26 1.64
C LEU A 390 18.47 10.47 2.64
N HIS A 391 18.89 11.10 3.75
CA HIS A 391 19.75 10.51 4.78
C HIS A 391 19.12 9.29 5.47
N ASN A 392 17.80 9.08 5.34
CA ASN A 392 17.05 8.01 6.01
C ASN A 392 16.57 6.89 5.09
N SER A 393 16.92 6.93 3.80
CA SER A 393 16.37 6.04 2.77
C SER A 393 17.14 4.72 2.64
N GLY A 394 16.99 3.82 3.62
CA GLY A 394 17.48 2.44 3.48
C GLY A 394 16.56 1.55 2.62
N CYS A 395 15.26 1.85 2.61
CA CYS A 395 14.22 1.12 1.88
C CYS A 395 13.19 2.12 1.31
N PHE A 396 12.60 1.87 0.14
CA PHE A 396 11.68 2.80 -0.56
C PHE A 396 12.31 4.08 -1.13
N LEU A 397 13.54 3.98 -1.67
CA LEU A 397 14.17 5.05 -2.44
C LEU A 397 13.20 5.66 -3.47
N TRP A 398 12.41 4.85 -4.20
CA TRP A 398 11.43 5.36 -5.17
C TRP A 398 10.34 6.25 -4.56
N VAL A 399 9.77 5.90 -3.39
CA VAL A 399 8.73 6.70 -2.71
C VAL A 399 9.32 7.98 -2.14
N VAL A 400 10.53 7.89 -1.56
CA VAL A 400 11.27 9.07 -1.10
C VAL A 400 11.59 9.97 -2.29
N PHE A 401 11.93 9.39 -3.44
CA PHE A 401 12.36 10.10 -4.63
C PHE A 401 11.20 10.80 -5.39
N GLU A 402 10.01 10.20 -5.49
CA GLU A 402 8.83 10.87 -6.07
C GLU A 402 8.57 12.24 -5.41
N TYR A 403 8.85 12.35 -4.10
CA TYR A 403 8.59 13.54 -3.31
C TYR A 403 9.82 14.40 -3.05
N ALA A 404 10.94 13.80 -2.68
CA ALA A 404 12.20 14.50 -2.43
C ALA A 404 12.79 15.03 -3.74
N GLY A 405 12.71 14.25 -4.83
CA GLY A 405 13.22 14.64 -6.14
C GLY A 405 12.54 15.89 -6.68
N THR A 406 11.22 16.00 -6.50
CA THR A 406 10.48 17.22 -6.87
C THR A 406 10.69 18.36 -5.88
N ALA A 407 10.81 18.06 -4.58
CA ALA A 407 11.12 19.06 -3.55
C ALA A 407 12.55 19.64 -3.66
N ALA A 408 13.50 18.94 -4.29
CA ALA A 408 14.86 19.43 -4.53
C ALA A 408 14.87 20.76 -5.30
N PHE A 409 13.90 20.94 -6.21
CA PHE A 409 13.75 22.18 -6.97
C PHE A 409 13.30 23.37 -6.09
N MET A 410 12.90 23.13 -4.84
CA MET A 410 12.60 24.21 -3.90
C MET A 410 13.82 24.75 -3.14
N ASN A 411 14.97 24.08 -3.28
CA ASN A 411 16.18 24.41 -2.54
C ASN A 411 17.19 25.14 -3.46
N PRO A 412 17.59 26.38 -3.14
CA PRO A 412 18.55 27.13 -3.93
C PRO A 412 19.90 26.43 -4.14
N HIS A 413 20.41 25.72 -3.12
CA HIS A 413 21.67 24.97 -3.18
C HIS A 413 21.54 23.75 -4.10
N ALA A 414 20.48 22.95 -3.90
CA ALA A 414 20.24 21.79 -4.75
C ALA A 414 20.00 22.23 -6.21
N VAL A 415 19.26 23.31 -6.43
CA VAL A 415 19.04 23.88 -7.77
C VAL A 415 20.36 24.33 -8.39
N ASP A 416 21.28 24.94 -7.64
CA ASP A 416 22.61 25.30 -8.14
C ASP A 416 23.43 24.08 -8.60
N ILE A 417 23.20 22.91 -8.00
CA ILE A 417 23.82 21.66 -8.45
C ILE A 417 23.04 21.04 -9.61
N ILE A 418 21.71 20.96 -9.52
CA ILE A 418 20.81 20.42 -10.55
C ILE A 418 21.06 21.14 -11.88
N GLN A 419 21.09 22.47 -11.87
CA GLN A 419 21.23 23.27 -13.09
C GLN A 419 22.56 23.04 -13.83
N ARG A 420 23.61 22.63 -13.11
CA ARG A 420 24.92 22.24 -13.68
C ARG A 420 24.95 20.80 -14.20
N LYS A 421 24.03 19.95 -13.73
CA LYS A 421 23.94 18.52 -14.09
C LYS A 421 22.81 18.21 -15.09
N LEU A 422 21.93 19.17 -15.38
CA LEU A 422 20.87 19.00 -16.37
C LEU A 422 21.45 18.69 -17.74
N THR A 423 21.03 17.58 -18.31
CA THR A 423 21.43 17.13 -19.64
C THR A 423 20.21 17.12 -20.54
N GLU A 424 20.23 17.87 -21.65
CA GLU A 424 19.12 17.82 -22.64
C GLU A 424 19.14 16.48 -23.37
N LEU A 425 18.00 15.79 -23.36
CA LEU A 425 17.77 14.61 -24.19
C LEU A 425 17.60 15.09 -25.63
N GLN A 426 18.41 14.59 -26.56
CA GLN A 426 18.40 15.09 -27.94
C GLN A 426 17.36 14.36 -28.79
N PRO A 427 16.45 15.07 -29.47
CA PRO A 427 15.66 14.48 -30.55
C PRO A 427 16.57 14.17 -31.75
N GLU A 428 16.28 13.08 -32.47
CA GLU A 428 17.04 12.71 -33.68
C GLU A 428 17.07 13.89 -34.68
N GLY A 429 18.28 14.28 -35.11
CA GLY A 429 18.49 15.33 -36.12
C GLY A 429 18.80 16.74 -35.59
N ARG A 430 18.84 16.98 -34.27
CA ARG A 430 19.25 18.28 -33.70
C ARG A 430 20.74 18.26 -33.28
N SER A 431 21.56 19.13 -33.86
CA SER A 431 23.02 19.10 -33.64
C SER A 431 23.53 19.96 -32.48
N ARG A 432 22.68 20.75 -31.80
CA ARG A 432 23.12 21.67 -30.73
C ARG A 432 22.23 21.55 -29.50
N SER A 433 22.84 21.14 -28.39
CA SER A 433 22.19 21.09 -27.09
C SER A 433 21.85 22.48 -26.59
N ARG A 434 20.63 22.63 -26.07
CA ARG A 434 20.09 23.83 -25.47
C ARG A 434 20.22 23.74 -23.95
N PHE A 435 20.63 24.84 -23.33
CA PHE A 435 20.55 24.97 -21.88
C PHE A 435 19.10 25.11 -21.43
N SER A 436 18.77 24.50 -20.28
CA SER A 436 17.47 24.67 -19.63
C SER A 436 17.26 26.12 -19.22
N VAL A 437 16.01 26.58 -19.29
CA VAL A 437 15.60 27.89 -18.74
C VAL A 437 15.90 27.97 -17.25
N LEU A 438 15.90 26.84 -16.53
CA LEU A 438 16.31 26.77 -15.13
C LEU A 438 17.81 27.02 -14.96
N SER A 439 18.64 26.60 -15.92
CA SER A 439 20.08 26.91 -15.93
C SER A 439 20.36 28.37 -16.24
N ASP A 440 19.55 29.00 -17.10
CA ASP A 440 19.67 30.42 -17.41
C ASP A 440 19.24 31.32 -16.24
N ASN A 441 18.24 30.90 -15.46
CA ASN A 441 17.76 31.62 -14.29
C ASN A 441 17.49 30.69 -13.09
N PRO A 442 18.54 30.21 -12.39
CA PRO A 442 18.38 29.30 -11.25
C PRO A 442 17.56 29.90 -10.12
N ARG A 443 17.57 31.24 -9.96
CA ARG A 443 16.81 31.94 -8.92
C ARG A 443 15.30 31.95 -9.16
N GLY A 444 14.82 31.55 -10.35
CA GLY A 444 13.40 31.39 -10.63
C GLY A 444 12.80 30.09 -10.12
N HIS A 445 13.61 29.24 -9.49
CA HIS A 445 13.15 27.99 -8.87
C HIS A 445 12.05 28.25 -7.83
N PRO A 446 11.17 27.26 -7.58
CA PRO A 446 10.10 27.43 -6.62
C PRO A 446 10.63 27.63 -5.20
N THR A 447 9.96 28.42 -4.36
CA THR A 447 10.37 28.63 -2.94
C THR A 447 9.33 28.15 -1.95
N ARG A 448 8.14 27.77 -2.44
CA ARG A 448 7.05 27.17 -1.68
C ARG A 448 6.31 26.18 -2.56
N SER A 449 5.51 25.31 -1.93
CA SER A 449 4.65 24.36 -2.63
C SER A 449 3.17 24.67 -2.44
N GLN A 450 2.34 24.18 -3.37
CA GLN A 450 0.88 24.21 -3.29
C GLN A 450 0.30 22.93 -3.87
N THR A 451 -0.67 22.33 -3.18
CA THR A 451 -1.32 21.10 -3.66
C THR A 451 -2.37 21.39 -4.73
N LEU A 452 -2.28 20.73 -5.88
CA LEU A 452 -3.37 20.67 -6.87
C LEU A 452 -4.39 19.63 -6.40
N LYS A 453 -5.53 20.10 -5.91
CA LYS A 453 -6.64 19.24 -5.44
C LYS A 453 -7.22 18.41 -6.58
N LYS A 454 -7.91 17.31 -6.28
CA LYS A 454 -8.55 16.49 -7.32
C LYS A 454 -9.65 17.32 -8.00
N LEU A 455 -9.79 17.23 -9.32
CA LEU A 455 -10.80 18.02 -10.06
C LEU A 455 -12.24 17.61 -9.73
N SER A 456 -12.48 16.35 -9.34
CA SER A 456 -13.79 15.90 -8.84
C SER A 456 -14.25 16.65 -7.60
N ASP A 457 -13.32 17.20 -6.81
CA ASP A 457 -13.62 17.98 -5.61
C ASP A 457 -14.14 19.39 -5.97
N ASN A 458 -14.30 19.69 -7.26
CA ASN A 458 -14.62 21.00 -7.81
C ASN A 458 -13.81 22.12 -7.17
N PRO A 459 -12.46 22.04 -7.20
CA PRO A 459 -11.62 23.02 -6.56
C PRO A 459 -11.82 24.38 -7.22
N ALA A 460 -11.88 25.44 -6.41
CA ALA A 460 -11.84 26.80 -6.92
C ALA A 460 -10.58 26.97 -7.77
N ARG A 461 -10.73 27.58 -8.94
CA ARG A 461 -9.59 27.97 -9.76
C ARG A 461 -8.70 28.93 -8.99
N MET A 462 -7.39 28.70 -9.08
CA MET A 462 -6.38 29.48 -8.39
C MET A 462 -5.70 30.45 -9.35
N ASN A 463 -5.13 31.52 -8.80
CA ASN A 463 -4.28 32.39 -9.60
C ASN A 463 -2.94 31.69 -9.81
N LEU A 464 -2.47 31.68 -11.05
CA LEU A 464 -1.16 31.11 -11.37
C LEU A 464 -0.06 31.99 -10.77
N GLU A 465 0.86 31.36 -10.06
CA GLU A 465 2.02 32.02 -9.46
C GLU A 465 3.31 31.37 -9.96
N CYS A 466 4.22 32.18 -10.49
CA CYS A 466 5.56 31.74 -10.83
C CYS A 466 6.39 31.55 -9.54
N GLY A 467 7.30 30.58 -9.52
CA GLY A 467 8.08 30.25 -8.31
C GLY A 467 7.29 29.46 -7.25
N VAL A 468 6.18 28.82 -7.63
CA VAL A 468 5.42 27.89 -6.78
C VAL A 468 5.49 26.49 -7.35
N LEU A 469 5.84 25.50 -6.52
CA LEU A 469 5.82 24.08 -6.87
C LEU A 469 4.41 23.50 -6.67
N TYR A 470 3.72 23.20 -7.77
CA TYR A 470 2.40 22.60 -7.75
C TYR A 470 2.50 21.07 -7.70
N LEU A 471 1.92 20.48 -6.64
CA LEU A 471 1.95 19.04 -6.35
C LEU A 471 0.55 18.42 -6.56
N PRO A 472 0.34 17.60 -7.60
CA PRO A 472 -0.89 16.83 -7.78
C PRO A 472 -1.23 15.94 -6.58
N ALA A 473 -2.47 16.05 -6.10
CA ALA A 473 -2.98 15.18 -5.03
C ALA A 473 -3.29 13.75 -5.51
N VAL A 474 -3.53 13.56 -6.81
CA VAL A 474 -3.90 12.27 -7.42
C VAL A 474 -2.68 11.50 -7.90
N ARG A 475 -2.69 10.17 -7.73
CA ARG A 475 -1.58 9.29 -8.12
C ARG A 475 -1.33 9.25 -9.64
N ASN A 476 -2.40 9.27 -10.43
CA ASN A 476 -2.31 9.20 -11.89
C ASN A 476 -2.54 10.59 -12.50
N PHE A 477 -1.80 11.59 -12.00
CA PHE A 477 -1.73 12.85 -12.72
C PHE A 477 -1.00 12.60 -14.05
N PRO A 478 -1.53 13.04 -15.19
CA PRO A 478 -0.93 12.74 -16.47
C PRO A 478 0.44 13.40 -16.57
N LEU A 479 1.36 12.73 -17.24
CA LEU A 479 2.65 13.22 -17.71
C LEU A 479 3.73 13.54 -16.66
N VAL A 480 3.38 14.11 -15.50
CA VAL A 480 4.35 14.64 -14.51
C VAL A 480 3.91 14.38 -13.06
N ASP A 481 4.89 14.29 -12.16
CA ASP A 481 4.70 14.16 -10.71
C ASP A 481 4.55 15.51 -9.99
N ALA A 482 5.13 16.57 -10.54
CA ALA A 482 5.01 17.94 -10.06
C ALA A 482 5.21 18.93 -11.20
N LEU A 483 4.77 20.18 -11.02
CA LEU A 483 5.02 21.24 -12.01
C LEU A 483 5.22 22.61 -11.37
N PHE A 484 5.97 23.49 -12.03
CA PHE A 484 6.10 24.90 -11.64
C PHE A 484 6.26 25.81 -12.86
N PHE A 485 6.16 27.11 -12.65
CA PHE A 485 6.24 28.11 -13.71
C PHE A 485 7.33 29.13 -13.44
N MET A 486 8.01 29.55 -14.51
CA MET A 486 8.95 30.68 -14.49
C MET A 486 8.57 31.71 -15.54
N GLN A 487 8.76 32.99 -15.23
CA GLN A 487 8.49 34.09 -16.15
C GLN A 487 9.74 34.54 -16.93
N SER A 488 10.92 34.39 -16.34
CA SER A 488 12.20 34.87 -16.88
C SER A 488 13.22 33.72 -16.98
N PRO A 489 14.04 33.64 -18.04
CA PRO A 489 14.14 34.57 -19.18
C PRO A 489 12.94 34.53 -20.15
N ARG A 490 12.10 33.50 -20.08
CA ARG A 490 10.88 33.35 -20.87
C ARG A 490 9.85 32.52 -20.12
N LYS A 491 8.57 32.73 -20.40
CA LYS A 491 7.46 31.97 -19.79
C LYS A 491 7.65 30.48 -20.06
N THR A 492 7.85 29.70 -19.00
CA THR A 492 8.14 28.27 -19.11
C THR A 492 7.36 27.47 -18.07
N LEU A 493 6.69 26.41 -18.51
CA LEU A 493 6.19 25.34 -17.65
C LEU A 493 7.31 24.32 -17.48
N PHE A 494 7.61 24.00 -16.23
CA PHE A 494 8.49 22.90 -15.86
C PHE A 494 7.66 21.75 -15.37
N GLY A 495 7.73 20.61 -16.05
CA GLY A 495 7.16 19.35 -15.63
C GLY A 495 8.24 18.46 -15.02
N LEU A 496 8.08 18.06 -13.77
CA LEU A 496 9.01 17.16 -13.10
C LEU A 496 8.44 15.75 -13.13
N GLN A 497 9.13 14.82 -13.81
CA GLN A 497 8.75 13.41 -13.85
C GLN A 497 9.83 12.60 -13.14
N THR A 498 9.45 11.94 -12.04
CA THR A 498 10.36 11.08 -11.30
C THR A 498 10.24 9.65 -11.81
N THR A 499 11.37 8.97 -12.02
CA THR A 499 11.36 7.61 -12.54
C THR A 499 12.65 6.85 -12.21
N THR A 500 12.53 5.55 -11.99
CA THR A 500 13.66 4.61 -11.90
C THR A 500 13.88 3.83 -13.20
N ALA A 501 12.95 3.93 -14.15
CA ALA A 501 13.04 3.28 -15.44
C ALA A 501 14.02 4.00 -16.39
N GLY A 502 14.69 3.25 -17.27
CA GLY A 502 15.57 3.79 -18.31
C GLY A 502 14.85 4.49 -19.47
N GLY A 503 13.53 4.58 -19.42
CA GLY A 503 12.69 5.27 -20.40
C GLY A 503 11.30 5.56 -19.83
N HIS A 504 10.68 6.61 -20.33
CA HIS A 504 9.34 7.07 -19.96
C HIS A 504 8.61 7.68 -21.18
N HIS A 505 8.43 6.85 -22.21
CA HIS A 505 7.61 7.22 -23.38
C HIS A 505 6.17 7.52 -22.95
N THR A 506 5.51 8.42 -23.67
CA THR A 506 4.15 8.87 -23.40
C THR A 506 3.25 8.65 -24.61
N GLN A 507 1.94 8.89 -24.44
CA GLN A 507 0.98 8.90 -25.52
C GLN A 507 0.42 10.31 -25.73
N THR A 508 0.00 10.60 -26.96
CA THR A 508 -0.67 11.86 -27.32
C THR A 508 -1.89 12.14 -26.44
N SER A 509 -2.69 11.12 -26.11
CA SER A 509 -3.85 11.24 -25.22
C SER A 509 -3.46 11.66 -23.79
N THR A 510 -2.33 11.17 -23.27
CA THR A 510 -1.79 11.59 -21.97
C THR A 510 -1.36 13.05 -21.98
N VAL A 511 -0.69 13.50 -23.04
CA VAL A 511 -0.26 14.91 -23.19
C VAL A 511 -1.47 15.83 -23.32
N ARG A 512 -2.50 15.45 -24.09
CA ARG A 512 -3.76 16.20 -24.19
C ARG A 512 -4.43 16.35 -22.83
N LEU A 513 -4.59 15.23 -22.12
CA LEU A 513 -5.21 15.20 -20.81
C LEU A 513 -4.43 16.06 -19.80
N PHE A 514 -3.11 16.09 -19.87
CA PHE A 514 -2.31 16.98 -19.04
C PHE A 514 -2.59 18.46 -19.34
N LYS A 515 -2.60 18.87 -20.62
CA LYS A 515 -2.92 20.25 -21.02
C LYS A 515 -4.29 20.70 -20.49
N GLU A 516 -5.31 19.86 -20.67
CA GLU A 516 -6.67 20.11 -20.21
C GLU A 516 -6.75 20.22 -18.67
N ARG A 517 -6.10 19.30 -17.95
CA ARG A 517 -6.08 19.32 -16.48
C ARG A 517 -5.39 20.56 -15.95
N VAL A 518 -4.21 20.91 -16.45
CA VAL A 518 -3.49 22.12 -16.01
C VAL A 518 -4.34 23.36 -16.25
N ALA A 519 -4.95 23.48 -17.44
CA ALA A 519 -5.82 24.60 -17.77
C ALA A 519 -7.01 24.76 -16.81
N SER A 520 -7.56 23.64 -16.32
CA SER A 520 -8.72 23.66 -15.42
C SER A 520 -8.43 24.22 -14.03
N TYR A 521 -7.17 24.24 -13.59
CA TYR A 521 -6.79 24.73 -12.26
C TYR A 521 -6.62 26.24 -12.18
N PHE A 522 -6.26 26.91 -13.28
CA PHE A 522 -5.75 28.28 -13.22
C PHE A 522 -6.69 29.30 -13.86
N ASN A 523 -6.89 30.43 -13.17
CA ASN A 523 -7.54 31.60 -13.75
C ASN A 523 -6.63 32.24 -14.81
N GLY A 524 -7.21 32.69 -15.93
CA GLY A 524 -6.46 33.37 -16.99
C GLY A 524 -5.45 32.49 -17.73
N TRP A 525 -5.58 31.16 -17.65
CA TRP A 525 -4.63 30.21 -18.26
C TRP A 525 -4.37 30.48 -19.75
N GLU A 526 -5.43 30.72 -20.53
CA GLU A 526 -5.33 30.95 -21.97
C GLU A 526 -4.45 32.14 -22.33
N GLU A 527 -4.48 33.21 -21.53
CA GLU A 527 -3.65 34.39 -21.73
C GLU A 527 -2.19 34.11 -21.31
N PHE A 528 -1.99 33.41 -20.20
CA PHE A 528 -0.66 33.07 -19.71
C PHE A 528 0.08 32.13 -20.67
N ALA A 529 -0.61 31.13 -21.23
CA ALA A 529 -0.02 30.02 -21.97
C ALA A 529 0.36 30.32 -23.43
N ARG A 530 -0.07 31.46 -24.03
CA ARG A 530 0.10 31.75 -25.48
C ARG A 530 1.54 31.61 -26.00
N ASP A 531 2.50 32.11 -25.23
CA ASP A 531 3.93 32.14 -25.61
C ASP A 531 4.80 31.26 -24.70
N MET A 532 4.19 30.28 -24.03
CA MET A 532 4.87 29.47 -23.03
C MET A 532 5.60 28.28 -23.65
N THR A 533 6.87 28.10 -23.26
CA THR A 533 7.63 26.89 -23.61
C THR A 533 7.55 25.84 -22.50
N TRP A 534 7.80 24.59 -22.85
CA TRP A 534 7.68 23.48 -21.90
C TRP A 534 9.03 22.80 -21.75
N GLU A 535 9.43 22.55 -20.50
CA GLU A 535 10.59 21.74 -20.17
C GLU A 535 10.14 20.59 -19.28
N ILE A 536 10.34 19.35 -19.73
CA ILE A 536 10.13 18.15 -18.92
C ILE A 536 11.48 17.70 -18.39
N ILE A 537 11.60 17.61 -17.07
CA ILE A 537 12.80 17.15 -16.39
C ILE A 537 12.53 15.77 -15.80
N TYR A 538 13.22 14.77 -16.36
CA TYR A 538 13.30 13.42 -15.82
C TYR A 538 14.30 13.40 -14.68
N VAL A 539 13.78 13.37 -13.46
CA VAL A 539 14.58 13.29 -12.25
C VAL A 539 14.82 11.79 -12.01
N GLN A 540 16.08 11.37 -11.86
CA GLN A 540 16.45 9.98 -11.54
C GLN A 540 17.40 9.90 -10.34
N HIS A 541 17.41 8.76 -9.63
CA HIS A 541 18.40 8.49 -8.59
C HIS A 541 19.70 7.97 -9.20
N ALA A 542 20.84 8.13 -8.51
CA ALA A 542 22.15 7.60 -8.94
C ALA A 542 22.14 6.10 -9.29
N ASP A 543 21.34 5.31 -8.58
CA ASP A 543 21.24 3.87 -8.80
C ASP A 543 20.27 3.49 -9.95
N SER A 544 19.58 4.46 -10.55
CA SER A 544 18.66 4.21 -11.66
C SER A 544 19.41 4.07 -12.97
N THR A 545 18.84 3.30 -13.92
CA THR A 545 19.36 3.31 -15.29
C THR A 545 19.09 4.69 -15.91
N PRO A 546 20.12 5.44 -16.32
CA PRO A 546 19.93 6.79 -16.83
C PRO A 546 19.07 6.80 -18.10
N ILE A 547 18.13 7.73 -18.17
CA ILE A 547 17.45 8.05 -19.42
C ILE A 547 18.45 8.82 -20.29
N ILE A 548 18.83 8.22 -21.40
CA ILE A 548 19.79 8.79 -22.35
C ILE A 548 19.13 9.26 -23.65
N ASP A 549 18.00 8.63 -24.01
CA ASP A 549 17.31 8.87 -25.28
C ASP A 549 16.13 9.83 -25.13
N TRP A 550 15.73 10.45 -26.23
CA TRP A 550 14.50 11.23 -26.31
C TRP A 550 13.27 10.39 -25.97
N GLN A 551 12.38 10.93 -25.14
CA GLN A 551 11.14 10.24 -24.79
C GLN A 551 10.08 10.51 -25.84
N ARG A 552 9.67 9.44 -26.52
CA ARG A 552 8.69 9.46 -27.60
C ARG A 552 7.28 9.77 -27.08
N CYS A 553 6.48 10.36 -27.96
CA CYS A 553 5.04 10.54 -27.77
C CYS A 553 4.35 9.77 -28.88
N ASP A 554 3.86 8.58 -28.55
CA ASP A 554 3.25 7.67 -29.52
C ASP A 554 1.75 8.00 -29.71
N ASP A 555 1.23 7.72 -30.91
CA ASP A 555 -0.16 7.95 -31.25
C ASP A 555 -1.12 7.13 -30.36
N SER A 556 -2.26 7.72 -30.02
CA SER A 556 -3.30 7.08 -29.23
C SER A 556 -4.51 6.74 -30.09
N ALA A 557 -5.02 5.52 -29.94
CA ALA A 557 -6.26 5.08 -30.60
C ALA A 557 -7.50 5.87 -30.16
N ASN A 558 -7.41 6.58 -29.03
CA ASN A 558 -8.50 7.40 -28.48
C ASN A 558 -8.60 8.79 -29.13
N LEU A 559 -7.69 9.13 -30.04
CA LEU A 559 -7.63 10.42 -30.71
C LEU A 559 -7.76 10.24 -32.23
N THR A 560 -8.27 11.27 -32.89
CA THR A 560 -8.24 11.34 -34.35
C THR A 560 -6.80 11.49 -34.86
N GLU A 561 -6.56 11.12 -36.11
CA GLU A 561 -5.24 11.25 -36.74
C GLU A 561 -4.75 12.71 -36.79
N ALA A 562 -5.68 13.68 -36.87
CA ALA A 562 -5.37 15.11 -36.83
C ALA A 562 -4.92 15.54 -35.43
N GLU A 563 -5.65 15.14 -34.38
CA GLU A 563 -5.30 15.43 -32.99
C GLU A 563 -3.96 14.79 -32.60
N ASN A 564 -3.73 13.53 -33.00
CA ASN A 564 -2.47 12.83 -32.80
C ASN A 564 -1.31 13.63 -33.41
N ARG A 565 -1.44 14.04 -34.68
CA ARG A 565 -0.42 14.85 -35.38
C ARG A 565 -0.16 16.18 -34.69
N GLU A 566 -1.19 16.90 -34.26
CA GLU A 566 -1.04 18.18 -33.57
C GLU A 566 -0.26 18.03 -32.25
N ILE A 567 -0.61 17.02 -31.45
CA ILE A 567 0.02 16.78 -30.14
C ILE A 567 1.45 16.26 -30.31
N ALA A 568 1.69 15.38 -31.28
CA ALA A 568 3.03 14.90 -31.61
C ALA A 568 3.94 16.04 -32.08
N ALA A 569 3.43 16.94 -32.93
CA ALA A 569 4.17 18.13 -33.36
C ALA A 569 4.46 19.06 -32.17
N PHE A 570 3.48 19.29 -31.29
CA PHE A 570 3.70 20.04 -30.06
C PHE A 570 4.80 19.41 -29.19
N TRP A 571 4.78 18.09 -29.00
CA TRP A 571 5.77 17.36 -28.21
C TRP A 571 7.17 17.43 -28.82
N GLY A 572 7.30 17.31 -30.15
CA GLY A 572 8.58 17.36 -30.85
C GLY A 572 9.17 18.78 -30.96
N GLU A 573 8.34 19.80 -31.08
CA GLU A 573 8.79 21.16 -31.40
C GLU A 573 8.80 22.13 -30.22
N LYS A 574 7.87 21.97 -29.27
CA LYS A 574 7.63 22.94 -28.18
C LYS A 574 8.04 22.45 -26.80
N VAL A 575 8.22 21.14 -26.64
CA VAL A 575 8.67 20.52 -25.39
C VAL A 575 10.17 20.24 -25.50
N HIS A 576 10.94 20.73 -24.56
CA HIS A 576 12.33 20.32 -24.36
C HIS A 576 12.39 19.30 -23.22
N GLN A 577 13.27 18.32 -23.34
CA GLN A 577 13.39 17.24 -22.37
C GLN A 577 14.78 17.23 -21.78
N TYR A 578 14.86 17.10 -20.46
CA TYR A 578 16.11 17.07 -19.73
C TYR A 578 16.12 15.90 -18.78
N GLN A 579 17.31 15.42 -18.46
CA GLN A 579 17.54 14.42 -17.42
C GLN A 579 18.46 15.02 -16.36
N VAL A 580 18.20 14.67 -15.10
CA VAL A 580 19.11 14.94 -13.99
C VAL A 580 19.15 13.78 -13.02
N THR A 581 20.36 13.42 -12.62
CA THR A 581 20.59 12.48 -11.53
C THR A 581 20.72 13.23 -10.20
N VAL A 582 19.85 12.90 -9.25
CA VAL A 582 19.85 13.47 -7.90
C VAL A 582 20.47 12.47 -6.92
N THR A 583 21.40 12.95 -6.09
CA THR A 583 22.19 12.14 -5.14
C THR A 583 22.05 12.67 -3.72
N ALA A 584 22.33 11.82 -2.72
CA ALA A 584 22.33 12.20 -1.30
C ALA A 584 23.33 13.33 -0.94
N GLU A 585 24.33 13.57 -1.80
CA GLU A 585 25.36 14.61 -1.61
C GLU A 585 24.98 15.99 -2.18
N MET A 586 23.81 16.13 -2.82
CA MET A 586 23.27 17.39 -3.35
C MET A 586 22.49 18.15 -2.28
#